data_AF-A0A7W3TG65-F1
#
_entry.id   AF-A0A7W3TG65-F1
#
_cell.length_a   1.000
_cell.length_b   1.000
_cell.length_c   1.000
_cell.angle_alpha   90.00
_cell.angle_beta   90.00
_cell.angle_gamma   90.00
#
_symmetry.space_group_name_H-M   'P 1'
#
loop_
_entity.id
_entity.type
_entity.pdbx_description
1 polymer ?
#
loop_
_entity_poly.entity_id
_entity_poly.type
_entity_poly.pdbx_seq_one_letter_code
_entity_poly.pdbx_strand_id
1 'polypeptide(L)'
;VLATLLGVLADAHRIATVNSSPPAGAGEPDPVWWVADGEGLFTADPARSGSPLRSRARGDARPWLAARAAGQAWLAEAGAILLAVGCPGDADGTRIRRSHLRAGFAAHLASLSAARLGLRCRPVGSWQQADLGAALGRPGDREWIVHGLAVGADPSPPAPR
;
A
#
# COMPACT_ATOMS: atom_id res chain seq x y z
N VAL A 1 -1.42 -11.12 -12.25
CA VAL A 1 -1.28 -10.44 -10.94
C VAL A 1 -0.69 -9.02 -11.04
N LEU A 2 0.61 -8.82 -11.33
CA LEU A 2 1.25 -7.48 -11.24
C LEU A 2 0.62 -6.41 -12.15
N ALA A 3 0.32 -6.72 -13.42
CA ALA A 3 -0.36 -5.80 -14.34
C ALA A 3 -1.79 -5.44 -13.88
N THR A 4 -2.51 -6.40 -13.28
CA THR A 4 -3.84 -6.19 -12.69
C THR A 4 -3.77 -5.32 -11.44
N LEU A 5 -2.75 -5.52 -10.59
CA LEU A 5 -2.48 -4.70 -9.41
C LEU A 5 -2.11 -3.26 -9.77
N LEU A 6 -1.43 -3.06 -10.91
CA LEU A 6 -1.13 -1.73 -11.43
C LEU A 6 -2.38 -0.95 -11.84
N GLY A 7 -3.39 -1.62 -12.39
CA GLY A 7 -4.71 -1.01 -12.64
C GLY A 7 -5.40 -0.60 -11.33
N VAL A 8 -5.34 -1.44 -10.31
CA VAL A 8 -5.89 -1.14 -8.96
C VAL A 8 -5.16 0.04 -8.30
N LEU A 9 -3.83 0.11 -8.44
CA LEU A 9 -3.00 1.19 -7.92
C LEU A 9 -3.20 2.51 -8.67
N ALA A 10 -3.42 2.47 -9.98
CA ALA A 10 -3.67 3.67 -10.78
C ALA A 10 -4.95 4.40 -10.35
N ASP A 11 -6.01 3.67 -9.99
CA ASP A 11 -7.24 4.27 -9.48
C ASP A 11 -7.05 4.88 -8.09
N ALA A 12 -6.33 4.20 -7.18
CA ALA A 12 -6.00 4.72 -5.85
C ALA A 12 -5.11 5.98 -5.92
N HIS A 13 -4.12 6.00 -6.81
CA HIS A 13 -3.20 7.11 -6.98
C HIS A 13 -3.87 8.34 -7.62
N ARG A 14 -4.73 8.15 -8.63
CA ARG A 14 -5.48 9.24 -9.26
C ARG A 14 -6.30 10.04 -8.24
N ILE A 15 -6.82 9.39 -7.20
CA ILE A 15 -7.68 10.06 -6.21
C ILE A 15 -6.86 10.64 -5.04
N ALA A 16 -5.73 10.04 -4.68
CA ALA A 16 -4.75 10.67 -3.79
C ALA A 16 -4.21 11.99 -4.40
N THR A 17 -4.07 12.06 -5.72
CA THR A 17 -3.57 13.22 -6.46
C THR A 17 -4.64 14.25 -6.83
N VAL A 18 -5.84 13.86 -7.28
CA VAL A 18 -6.93 14.80 -7.65
C VAL A 18 -7.50 15.58 -6.44
N ASN A 19 -7.39 15.03 -5.23
CA ASN A 19 -7.74 15.74 -3.98
C ASN A 19 -6.55 16.51 -3.37
N SER A 20 -5.52 16.77 -4.18
CA SER A 20 -4.28 17.44 -3.80
C SER A 20 -3.95 18.53 -4.81
N SER A 21 -4.38 19.76 -4.56
CA SER A 21 -3.47 20.88 -4.82
C SER A 21 -2.54 20.93 -3.59
N PRO A 22 -1.28 20.48 -3.68
CA PRO A 22 -0.33 20.81 -2.64
C PRO A 22 -0.22 22.35 -2.60
N PRO A 23 -0.20 23.00 -1.42
CA PRO A 23 0.30 24.36 -1.37
C PRO A 23 1.73 24.36 -1.95
N ALA A 24 2.08 25.40 -2.70
CA ALA A 24 3.41 25.53 -3.28
C ALA A 24 4.48 25.33 -2.18
N GLY A 25 5.37 24.37 -2.36
CA GLY A 25 6.43 24.03 -1.40
C GLY A 25 6.13 22.88 -0.43
N ALA A 26 4.95 22.25 -0.46
CA ALA A 26 4.75 20.97 0.21
C ALA A 26 5.51 19.86 -0.53
N GLY A 27 6.32 19.08 0.18
CA GLY A 27 7.09 17.94 -0.35
C GLY A 27 6.23 16.85 -1.00
N GLU A 28 6.83 15.68 -1.26
CA GLU A 28 6.18 14.55 -1.96
C GLU A 28 4.74 14.25 -1.49
N PRO A 29 3.85 13.85 -2.41
CA PRO A 29 2.44 13.62 -2.12
C PRO A 29 2.26 12.50 -1.09
N ASP A 30 1.59 12.82 0.03
CA ASP A 30 1.22 11.88 1.09
C ASP A 30 -0.24 11.38 0.88
N PRO A 31 -0.48 10.06 0.83
CA PRO A 31 0.48 8.96 0.99
C PRO A 31 1.20 8.54 -0.31
N VAL A 32 2.42 8.03 -0.14
CA VAL A 32 3.16 7.30 -1.18
C VAL A 32 2.69 5.84 -1.19
N TRP A 33 2.53 5.26 -2.38
CA TRP A 33 2.07 3.89 -2.52
C TRP A 33 3.23 2.90 -2.62
N TRP A 34 3.08 1.79 -1.91
CA TRP A 34 3.99 0.66 -1.95
C TRP A 34 3.22 -0.63 -2.24
N VAL A 35 3.94 -1.62 -2.74
CA VAL A 35 3.42 -2.95 -3.07
C VAL A 35 4.39 -3.97 -2.52
N ALA A 36 3.87 -4.94 -1.76
CA ALA A 36 4.59 -6.14 -1.39
C ALA A 36 3.95 -7.35 -2.07
N ASP A 37 4.76 -8.23 -2.63
CA ASP A 37 4.36 -9.55 -3.10
C ASP A 37 5.34 -10.62 -2.59
N GLY A 38 5.24 -11.85 -3.12
CA GLY A 38 6.12 -12.94 -2.72
C GLY A 38 7.58 -12.78 -3.16
N GLU A 39 7.88 -11.82 -4.03
CA GLU A 39 9.21 -11.65 -4.65
C GLU A 39 9.91 -10.38 -4.17
N GLY A 40 9.16 -9.37 -3.75
CA GLY A 40 9.77 -8.14 -3.28
C GLY A 40 8.82 -7.07 -2.76
N LEU A 41 9.46 -5.92 -2.48
CA LEU A 41 8.82 -4.70 -2.03
C LEU A 41 9.14 -3.59 -3.04
N PHE A 42 8.12 -2.84 -3.45
CA PHE A 42 8.20 -1.84 -4.50
C PHE A 42 7.50 -0.56 -4.07
N THR A 43 8.06 0.60 -4.43
CA THR A 43 7.28 1.84 -4.49
C THR A 43 6.53 1.88 -5.81
N ALA A 44 5.28 2.34 -5.77
CA ALA A 44 4.42 2.52 -6.92
C ALA A 44 4.17 4.01 -7.19
N ASP A 45 4.49 4.45 -8.40
CA ASP A 45 4.07 5.73 -8.96
C ASP A 45 3.28 5.48 -10.25
N PRO A 46 1.95 5.36 -10.14
CA PRO A 46 1.08 5.11 -11.29
C PRO A 46 1.00 6.26 -12.30
N ALA A 47 1.46 7.48 -11.95
CA ALA A 47 1.52 8.59 -12.89
C ALA A 47 2.82 8.61 -13.71
N ARG A 48 3.82 7.80 -13.32
CA ARG A 48 5.12 7.76 -13.98
C ARG A 48 5.04 7.16 -15.38
N SER A 49 5.64 7.83 -16.37
CA SER A 49 5.87 7.24 -17.68
C SER A 49 6.93 6.14 -17.60
N GLY A 50 6.65 4.97 -18.18
CA GLY A 50 7.52 3.79 -18.13
C GLY A 50 7.10 2.78 -17.05
N SER A 51 8.05 2.25 -16.26
CA SER A 51 7.71 1.32 -15.18
C SER A 51 7.11 2.07 -13.99
N PRO A 52 5.84 1.81 -13.64
CA PRO A 52 5.19 2.43 -12.48
C PRO A 52 5.69 1.85 -11.16
N LEU A 53 6.49 0.78 -11.17
CA LEU A 53 7.10 0.19 -9.98
C LEU A 53 8.61 0.42 -9.95
N ARG A 54 9.11 0.74 -8.76
CA ARG A 54 10.53 0.80 -8.44
C ARG A 54 10.81 -0.13 -7.25
N SER A 55 11.67 -1.14 -7.46
CA SER A 55 12.07 -2.07 -6.40
C SER A 55 12.79 -1.35 -5.26
N ARG A 56 12.48 -1.76 -4.04
CA ARG A 56 13.05 -1.28 -2.77
C ARG A 56 13.76 -2.39 -2.02
N ALA A 57 13.22 -3.60 -2.06
CA ALA A 57 13.84 -4.81 -1.54
C ALA A 57 13.40 -6.04 -2.34
N ARG A 58 14.18 -7.12 -2.19
CA ARG A 58 13.89 -8.46 -2.71
C ARG A 58 13.52 -9.39 -1.56
N GLY A 59 12.76 -10.44 -1.88
CA GLY A 59 12.26 -11.41 -0.91
C GLY A 59 10.88 -11.04 -0.39
N ASP A 60 10.22 -12.04 0.17
CA ASP A 60 8.84 -11.94 0.63
C ASP A 60 8.72 -11.07 1.90
N ALA A 61 8.13 -9.88 1.75
CA ALA A 61 7.89 -8.97 2.86
C ALA A 61 6.58 -9.27 3.62
N ARG A 62 5.72 -10.15 3.11
CA ARG A 62 4.39 -10.41 3.68
C ARG A 62 4.44 -11.00 5.10
N PRO A 63 5.37 -11.89 5.48
CA PRO A 63 5.51 -12.36 6.86
C PRO A 63 5.85 -11.22 7.85
N TRP A 64 6.73 -10.30 7.46
CA TRP A 64 7.05 -9.13 8.27
C TRP A 64 5.82 -8.23 8.41
N LEU A 65 5.10 -7.96 7.32
CA LEU A 65 3.87 -7.17 7.31
C LEU A 65 2.79 -7.79 8.20
N ALA A 66 2.61 -9.11 8.16
CA ALA A 66 1.67 -9.82 9.02
C ALA A 66 1.97 -9.61 10.51
N ALA A 67 3.25 -9.67 10.89
CA ALA A 67 3.70 -9.42 12.26
C ALA A 67 3.44 -7.96 12.70
N ARG A 68 3.50 -7.00 11.77
CA ARG A 68 3.18 -5.59 12.04
C ARG A 68 1.68 -5.30 11.97
N ALA A 69 0.89 -6.09 11.24
CA ALA A 69 -0.55 -5.91 11.09
C ALA A 69 -1.35 -6.45 12.29
N ALA A 70 -0.91 -6.15 13.51
CA ALA A 70 -1.44 -6.71 14.75
C ALA A 70 -1.45 -8.27 14.78
N GLY A 71 -0.45 -8.90 14.16
CA GLY A 71 -0.30 -10.36 14.17
C GLY A 71 -1.27 -11.11 13.23
N GLN A 72 -1.86 -10.42 12.25
CA GLN A 72 -2.76 -11.03 11.28
C GLN A 72 -2.00 -11.93 10.29
N ALA A 73 -1.75 -13.18 10.69
CA ALA A 73 -0.94 -14.15 9.94
C ALA A 73 -1.41 -14.41 8.51
N TRP A 74 -2.71 -14.27 8.23
CA TRP A 74 -3.30 -14.47 6.89
C TRP A 74 -2.74 -13.50 5.83
N LEU A 75 -2.11 -12.38 6.22
CA LEU A 75 -1.44 -11.47 5.28
C LEU A 75 -0.25 -12.14 4.57
N ALA A 76 0.42 -13.10 5.22
CA ALA A 76 1.56 -13.82 4.64
C ALA A 76 1.15 -14.57 3.35
N GLU A 77 -0.11 -14.99 3.26
CA GLU A 77 -0.66 -15.76 2.14
C GLU A 77 -1.33 -14.88 1.07
N ALA A 78 -1.40 -13.56 1.27
CA ALA A 78 -2.00 -12.65 0.29
C ALA A 78 -1.17 -12.65 -1.00
N GLY A 79 -1.82 -12.63 -2.17
CA GLY A 79 -1.11 -12.56 -3.46
C GLY A 79 -0.29 -11.28 -3.61
N ALA A 80 -0.81 -10.17 -3.09
CA ALA A 80 -0.07 -8.93 -2.88
C ALA A 80 -0.70 -8.08 -1.78
N ILE A 81 0.05 -7.11 -1.28
CA ILE A 81 -0.42 -6.12 -0.31
C ILE A 81 -0.08 -4.74 -0.86
N LEU A 82 -1.10 -3.92 -1.08
CA LEU A 82 -0.94 -2.49 -1.36
C LEU A 82 -0.83 -1.76 -0.03
N LEU A 83 0.13 -0.86 0.09
CA LEU A 83 0.44 -0.14 1.32
C LEU A 83 0.42 1.36 1.04
N ALA A 84 -0.40 2.08 1.80
CA ALA A 84 -0.32 3.53 1.89
C ALA A 84 0.70 3.86 2.97
N VAL A 85 1.79 4.52 2.56
CA VAL A 85 2.93 4.87 3.41
C VAL A 85 3.02 6.38 3.48
N GLY A 86 3.06 6.92 4.68
CA GLY A 86 3.02 8.36 4.89
C GLY A 86 2.78 8.74 6.35
N CYS A 87 2.56 10.03 6.59
CA CYS A 87 2.50 10.63 7.93
C CYS A 87 3.80 10.51 8.75
N PRO A 88 4.70 11.51 8.66
CA PRO A 88 5.89 11.57 9.50
C PRO A 88 5.58 11.51 10.99
N GLY A 89 6.50 10.96 11.78
CA GLY A 89 6.32 10.83 13.24
C GLY A 89 6.22 12.16 14.00
N ASP A 90 6.62 13.27 13.38
CA ASP A 90 6.52 14.64 13.89
C ASP A 90 5.37 15.45 13.25
N ALA A 91 4.48 14.79 12.50
CA ALA A 91 3.34 15.44 11.88
C ALA A 91 2.37 16.03 12.92
N ASP A 92 1.89 17.25 12.66
CA ASP A 92 0.80 17.84 13.46
C ASP A 92 -0.52 17.06 13.27
N GLY A 93 -1.48 17.29 14.18
CA GLY A 93 -2.78 16.60 14.15
C GLY A 93 -3.59 16.81 12.86
N THR A 94 -3.42 17.95 12.19
CA THR A 94 -4.10 18.24 10.91
C THR A 94 -3.52 17.37 9.80
N ARG A 95 -2.19 17.26 9.74
CA ARG A 95 -1.48 16.41 8.78
C ARG A 95 -1.78 14.94 9.03
N ILE A 96 -1.74 14.47 10.28
CA ILE A 96 -2.15 13.10 10.65
C ILE A 96 -3.54 12.79 10.12
N ARG A 97 -4.54 13.62 10.46
CA ARG A 97 -5.93 13.41 10.02
C ARG A 97 -6.05 13.36 8.50
N ARG A 98 -5.36 14.27 7.79
CA ARG A 98 -5.40 14.34 6.32
C ARG A 98 -4.80 13.09 5.69
N SER A 99 -3.62 12.66 6.13
CA SER A 99 -2.91 11.50 5.58
C SER A 99 -3.73 10.22 5.77
N HIS A 100 -4.29 10.00 6.97
CA HIS A 100 -5.14 8.84 7.25
C HIS A 100 -6.43 8.84 6.43
N LEU A 101 -7.13 9.98 6.31
CA LEU A 101 -8.34 10.05 5.49
C LEU A 101 -8.05 9.76 4.02
N ARG A 102 -6.98 10.35 3.47
CA ARG A 102 -6.56 10.10 2.07
C ARG A 102 -6.21 8.64 1.84
N ALA A 103 -5.42 8.06 2.73
CA ALA A 103 -5.02 6.66 2.68
C ALA A 103 -6.26 5.73 2.74
N GLY A 104 -7.20 5.99 3.65
CA GLY A 104 -8.45 5.23 3.78
C GLY A 104 -9.33 5.31 2.53
N PHE A 105 -9.55 6.51 1.99
CA PHE A 105 -10.33 6.69 0.76
C PHE A 105 -9.71 5.93 -0.42
N ALA A 106 -8.40 6.12 -0.63
CA ALA A 106 -7.71 5.48 -1.74
C ALA A 106 -7.63 3.95 -1.59
N ALA A 107 -7.47 3.42 -0.37
CA ALA A 107 -7.55 1.99 -0.11
C ALA A 107 -8.96 1.42 -0.40
N HIS A 108 -10.03 2.17 -0.06
CA HIS A 108 -11.39 1.76 -0.39
C HIS A 108 -11.62 1.73 -1.92
N LEU A 109 -11.13 2.72 -2.65
CA LEU A 109 -11.25 2.76 -4.11
C LEU A 109 -10.46 1.62 -4.77
N ALA A 110 -9.25 1.33 -4.29
CA ALA A 110 -8.52 0.14 -4.70
C ALA A 110 -9.33 -1.14 -4.46
N SER A 111 -10.07 -1.23 -3.35
CA SER A 111 -10.93 -2.39 -3.08
C SER A 111 -12.09 -2.51 -4.09
N LEU A 112 -12.66 -1.39 -4.54
CA LEU A 112 -13.70 -1.36 -5.58
C LEU A 112 -13.13 -1.76 -6.95
N SER A 113 -11.94 -1.26 -7.31
CA SER A 113 -11.25 -1.67 -8.54
C SER A 113 -10.89 -3.15 -8.52
N ALA A 114 -10.41 -3.67 -7.38
CA ALA A 114 -10.17 -5.09 -7.20
C ALA A 114 -11.45 -5.92 -7.37
N ALA A 115 -12.57 -5.48 -6.77
CA ALA A 115 -13.86 -6.13 -6.93
C ALA A 115 -14.34 -6.13 -8.39
N ARG A 116 -14.16 -5.02 -9.12
CA ARG A 116 -14.48 -4.93 -10.55
C ARG A 116 -13.67 -5.90 -11.41
N LEU A 117 -12.47 -6.24 -10.96
CA LEU A 117 -11.56 -7.20 -11.60
C LEU A 117 -11.78 -8.64 -11.09
N GLY A 118 -12.79 -8.89 -10.26
CA GLY A 118 -13.08 -10.21 -9.71
C GLY A 118 -12.10 -10.68 -8.63
N LEU A 119 -11.25 -9.79 -8.12
CA LEU A 119 -10.26 -10.10 -7.10
C LEU A 119 -10.86 -10.04 -5.70
N ARG A 120 -10.51 -11.03 -4.87
CA ARG A 120 -10.77 -10.96 -3.43
C ARG A 120 -9.80 -9.97 -2.81
N CYS A 121 -10.29 -9.07 -1.99
CA CYS A 121 -9.45 -8.16 -1.24
C CYS A 121 -9.97 -7.95 0.19
N ARG A 122 -9.09 -7.53 1.09
CA ARG A 122 -9.42 -7.22 2.47
C ARG A 122 -8.61 -6.01 2.95
N PRO A 123 -9.26 -4.92 3.43
CA PRO A 123 -8.55 -3.77 3.98
C PRO A 123 -7.89 -4.12 5.32
N VAL A 124 -6.75 -3.48 5.59
CA VAL A 124 -5.96 -3.63 6.82
C VAL A 124 -5.68 -2.24 7.38
N GLY A 125 -6.26 -1.94 8.54
CA GLY A 125 -6.15 -0.63 9.20
C GLY A 125 -5.36 -0.62 10.51
N SER A 126 -4.97 -1.79 11.02
CA SER A 126 -4.22 -1.89 12.28
C SER A 126 -2.77 -2.26 11.98
N TRP A 127 -1.86 -1.35 12.30
CA TRP A 127 -0.43 -1.45 12.04
C TRP A 127 0.35 -1.05 13.29
N GLN A 128 1.29 -1.89 13.72
CA GLN A 128 2.02 -1.77 14.97
C GLN A 128 3.51 -1.64 14.69
N GLN A 129 4.07 -0.47 14.99
CA GLN A 129 5.50 -0.18 14.75
C GLN A 129 5.92 -0.53 13.31
N ALA A 130 5.07 -0.16 12.35
CA ALA A 130 5.18 -0.54 10.94
C ALA A 130 5.99 0.48 10.14
N ASP A 131 7.24 0.71 10.56
CA ASP A 131 8.20 1.59 9.86
C ASP A 131 8.98 0.80 8.82
N LEU A 132 8.66 1.03 7.53
CA LEU A 132 9.36 0.40 6.42
C LEU A 132 10.79 0.93 6.28
N GLY A 133 11.04 2.19 6.63
CA GLY A 133 12.36 2.79 6.60
C GLY A 133 13.29 2.02 7.54
N ALA A 134 12.88 1.85 8.80
CA ALA A 134 13.62 1.03 9.76
C ALA A 134 13.81 -0.43 9.29
N ALA A 135 12.77 -1.06 8.72
CA ALA A 135 12.85 -2.42 8.18
C ALA A 135 13.86 -2.55 7.03
N LEU A 136 14.06 -1.48 6.26
CA LEU A 136 15.01 -1.38 5.15
C LEU A 136 16.39 -0.87 5.58
N GLY A 137 16.65 -0.74 6.89
CA GLY A 137 17.91 -0.21 7.42
C GLY A 137 18.07 1.31 7.28
N ARG A 138 16.96 2.02 7.07
CA ARG A 138 16.86 3.48 6.89
C ARG A 138 15.94 4.12 7.97
N PRO A 139 16.24 3.94 9.27
CA PRO A 139 15.33 4.35 10.36
C PRO A 139 15.08 5.86 10.45
N GLY A 140 15.93 6.69 9.83
CA GLY A 140 15.74 8.15 9.78
C GLY A 140 14.58 8.58 8.89
N ASP A 141 14.18 7.74 7.92
CA ASP A 141 13.20 8.11 6.91
C ASP A 141 11.75 7.95 7.39
N ARG A 142 11.54 7.11 8.42
CA ARG A 142 10.25 6.93 9.12
C ARG A 142 9.08 6.74 8.17
N GLU A 143 9.17 5.69 7.35
CA GLU A 143 8.20 5.35 6.32
C GLU A 143 7.05 4.53 6.94
N TRP A 144 6.17 5.19 7.68
CA TRP A 144 5.07 4.55 8.41
C TRP A 144 3.96 4.04 7.49
N ILE A 145 3.56 2.78 7.67
CA ILE A 145 2.35 2.25 7.04
C ILE A 145 1.13 2.78 7.80
N VAL A 146 0.24 3.48 7.09
CA VAL A 146 -1.00 4.03 7.66
C VAL A 146 -2.25 3.23 7.25
N HIS A 147 -2.23 2.59 6.08
CA HIS A 147 -3.29 1.70 5.60
C HIS A 147 -2.72 0.64 4.66
N GLY A 148 -3.40 -0.49 4.54
CA GLY A 148 -3.14 -1.44 3.49
C GLY A 148 -4.39 -2.11 2.93
N LEU A 149 -4.22 -2.73 1.77
CA LEU A 149 -5.21 -3.57 1.10
C LEU A 149 -4.53 -4.86 0.68
N ALA A 150 -4.88 -5.96 1.32
CA ALA A 150 -4.45 -7.28 0.88
C ALA A 150 -5.32 -7.72 -0.30
N VAL A 151 -4.70 -8.26 -1.34
CA VAL A 151 -5.34 -8.79 -2.54
C VAL A 151 -4.98 -10.26 -2.66
N GLY A 152 -5.98 -11.11 -2.93
CA GLY A 152 -5.78 -12.54 -3.08
C GLY A 152 -4.85 -12.86 -4.26
N ALA A 153 -4.14 -13.98 -4.16
CA ALA A 153 -3.59 -14.63 -5.35
C ALA A 153 -4.77 -15.00 -6.27
N ASP A 154 -4.54 -15.02 -7.60
CA ASP A 154 -5.58 -15.38 -8.58
C ASP A 154 -6.43 -16.56 -8.08
N PRO A 155 -7.76 -16.57 -8.27
CA PRO A 155 -8.57 -17.66 -7.78
C PRO A 155 -8.09 -18.97 -8.42
N SER A 156 -7.42 -19.82 -7.65
CA SER A 156 -7.36 -21.22 -8.01
C SER A 156 -8.80 -21.69 -8.16
N PRO A 157 -9.16 -22.39 -9.26
CA PRO A 157 -10.49 -22.98 -9.36
C PRO A 157 -10.72 -23.85 -8.11
N PRO A 158 -11.94 -23.86 -7.55
CA PRO A 158 -12.23 -24.70 -6.40
C PRO A 158 -11.85 -26.14 -6.72
N ALA A 159 -11.17 -26.82 -5.79
CA ALA A 159 -10.85 -28.23 -5.95
C ALA A 159 -12.16 -29.01 -6.23
N PRO A 160 -12.17 -29.95 -7.18
CA PRO A 160 -13.34 -30.80 -7.40
C PRO A 160 -13.67 -31.52 -6.08
N ARG A 161 -14.95 -31.44 -5.70
CA ARG A 161 -15.49 -32.18 -4.55
C ARG A 161 -15.62 -33.66 -4.88
#